data_AF-A0A386H9T5-F1
#
_entry.id   AF-A0A386H9T5-F1
#
_cell.length_a   1.000
_cell.length_b   1.000
_cell.length_c   1.000
_cell.angle_alpha   90.00
_cell.angle_beta   90.00
_cell.angle_gamma   90.00
#
_symmetry.space_group_name_H-M   'P 1'
#
loop_
_entity.id
_entity.type
_entity.pdbx_description
1 polymer ?
#
loop_
_entity_poly.entity_id
_entity_poly.type
_entity_poly.pdbx_seq_one_letter_code
_entity_poly.pdbx_strand_id
1 'polypeptide(L)'
;MDNELHRFRMYNPNQNEEINRRDMFGKTDGKELDDREMKNFYGPEITEKDGELLDKHDSFYITTKSLLVLFQLTGVMPIMRVPKDAQTTKRTTFNWISKATFWAYFVWSLESIIVIKVGRERLSNFQQNSTKRFDEVIYNIIFLSILIPHFLLPIASWRHGHQVAIFKNMWTQYQLKYLKITGTPIVFPNLYSLTWGLCAFSWGLSIAVILSQHYLQDDFELWHSFAYYHIIAMLDGFCSLWYINCNAFGTASKGLAMNLHSALEAEHPSLKLAQYRHLWVDLSHMMQQLGRA
;
A
#
# COMPACT_ATOMS: atom_id res chain seq x y z
N MET A 1 -24.70 36.63 16.74
CA MET A 1 -24.37 35.33 17.33
C MET A 1 -25.32 34.33 16.71
N ASP A 2 -24.84 33.51 15.78
CA ASP A 2 -25.10 32.06 15.79
C ASP A 2 -24.26 31.38 14.71
N ASN A 3 -23.47 30.41 15.16
CA ASN A 3 -22.45 29.67 14.44
C ASN A 3 -23.10 28.59 13.54
N GLU A 4 -22.95 28.70 12.23
CA GLU A 4 -23.13 27.56 11.33
C GLU A 4 -21.88 26.65 11.41
N LEU A 5 -21.99 25.58 12.20
CA LEU A 5 -21.04 24.47 12.19
C LEU A 5 -21.32 23.58 10.97
N HIS A 6 -20.52 23.75 9.92
CA HIS A 6 -20.39 22.79 8.83
C HIS A 6 -19.98 21.41 9.38
N ARG A 7 -20.96 20.51 9.52
CA ARG A 7 -20.73 19.13 9.91
C ARG A 7 -20.25 18.34 8.68
N PHE A 8 -18.95 18.07 8.60
CA PHE A 8 -18.36 17.16 7.61
C PHE A 8 -19.06 15.80 7.69
N ARG A 9 -19.80 15.45 6.63
CA ARG A 9 -20.45 14.14 6.48
C ARG A 9 -19.35 13.12 6.17
N MET A 10 -18.95 12.31 7.14
CA MET A 10 -18.03 11.19 6.89
C MET A 10 -18.66 10.25 5.87
N TYR A 11 -17.90 9.92 4.82
CA TYR A 11 -18.27 8.93 3.81
C TYR A 11 -18.34 7.55 4.48
N ASN A 12 -19.57 7.05 4.69
CA ASN A 12 -19.82 5.73 5.24
C ASN A 12 -20.12 4.75 4.08
N PRO A 13 -19.21 3.84 3.73
CA PRO A 13 -19.39 2.94 2.59
C PRO A 13 -20.58 1.98 2.78
N ASN A 14 -20.91 1.60 4.02
CA ASN A 14 -22.05 0.72 4.31
C ASN A 14 -23.39 1.39 4.02
N GLN A 15 -23.45 2.72 4.11
CA GLN A 15 -24.67 3.48 3.85
C GLN A 15 -25.00 3.51 2.36
N ASN A 16 -23.98 3.49 1.49
CA ASN A 16 -24.16 3.43 0.03
C ASN A 16 -24.48 2.00 -0.44
N GLU A 17 -24.00 0.98 0.26
CA GLU A 17 -24.45 -0.40 0.09
C GLU A 17 -25.91 -0.55 0.49
N GLU A 18 -26.35 -0.01 1.63
CA GLU A 18 -27.76 -0.03 2.05
C GLU A 18 -28.68 0.76 1.13
N ILE A 19 -28.23 1.92 0.63
CA ILE A 19 -28.99 2.73 -0.33
C ILE A 19 -29.07 2.03 -1.68
N ASN A 20 -27.99 1.43 -2.20
CA ASN A 20 -28.07 0.57 -3.39
C ASN A 20 -28.93 -0.68 -3.15
N ARG A 21 -28.92 -1.24 -1.93
CA ARG A 21 -29.83 -2.30 -1.47
C ARG A 21 -31.27 -1.85 -1.29
N ARG A 22 -31.57 -0.56 -1.33
CA ARG A 22 -32.94 -0.04 -1.30
C ARG A 22 -33.38 0.41 -2.68
N ASP A 23 -32.50 1.06 -3.45
CA ASP A 23 -32.83 1.58 -4.78
C ASP A 23 -32.95 0.47 -5.85
N MET A 24 -32.20 -0.64 -5.74
CA MET A 24 -32.45 -1.82 -6.61
C MET A 24 -33.69 -2.64 -6.22
N PHE A 25 -34.18 -2.49 -5.00
CA PHE A 25 -35.25 -3.33 -4.44
C PHE A 25 -36.54 -2.52 -4.16
N GLY A 26 -36.53 -1.22 -4.46
CA GLY A 26 -37.62 -0.29 -4.18
C GLY A 26 -38.87 -0.45 -5.04
N LYS A 27 -38.89 -1.37 -6.02
CA LYS A 27 -40.07 -1.68 -6.84
C LYS A 27 -40.09 -3.12 -7.38
N THR A 28 -39.83 -4.11 -6.53
CA THR A 28 -40.19 -5.49 -6.87
C THR A 28 -41.01 -6.05 -5.72
N ASP A 29 -42.32 -6.17 -5.95
CA ASP A 29 -43.37 -6.70 -5.09
C ASP A 29 -42.87 -7.55 -3.91
N GLY A 30 -42.78 -6.94 -2.72
CA GLY A 30 -43.08 -7.54 -1.41
C GLY A 30 -42.47 -8.91 -1.06
N LYS A 31 -41.47 -9.40 -1.77
CA LYS A 31 -40.78 -10.65 -1.48
C LYS A 31 -39.36 -10.33 -1.07
N GLU A 32 -39.06 -10.53 0.21
CA GLU A 32 -37.68 -10.73 0.65
C GLU A 32 -37.08 -11.84 -0.23
N LEU A 33 -36.02 -11.51 -0.96
CA LEU A 33 -35.27 -12.50 -1.74
C LEU A 33 -34.74 -13.55 -0.76
N ASP A 34 -34.97 -14.82 -1.06
CA ASP A 34 -34.42 -15.95 -0.30
C ASP A 34 -32.89 -15.78 -0.16
N ASP A 35 -32.31 -16.14 0.98
CA ASP A 35 -30.87 -16.00 1.26
C ASP A 35 -30.01 -16.65 0.16
N ARG A 36 -30.55 -17.65 -0.55
CA ARG A 36 -29.94 -18.26 -1.75
C ARG A 36 -29.82 -17.28 -2.92
N GLU A 37 -30.82 -16.47 -3.20
CA GLU A 37 -30.81 -15.50 -4.31
C GLU A 37 -29.85 -14.34 -4.00
N MET A 38 -29.77 -13.89 -2.74
CA MET A 38 -28.76 -12.93 -2.30
C MET A 38 -27.34 -13.50 -2.44
N LYS A 39 -27.11 -14.75 -2.01
CA LYS A 39 -25.83 -15.44 -2.16
C LYS A 39 -25.42 -15.64 -3.63
N ASN A 40 -26.40 -15.82 -4.50
CA ASN A 40 -26.19 -15.88 -5.95
C ASN A 40 -25.86 -14.50 -6.55
N PHE A 41 -26.31 -13.39 -5.95
CA PHE A 41 -26.06 -12.04 -6.46
C PHE A 41 -24.71 -11.45 -5.98
N TYR A 42 -24.41 -11.59 -4.68
CA TYR A 42 -23.22 -10.99 -4.05
C TYR A 42 -22.00 -11.94 -4.02
N GLY A 43 -22.20 -13.22 -4.32
CA GLY A 43 -21.21 -14.28 -4.18
C GLY A 43 -21.14 -14.84 -2.76
N PRO A 44 -20.33 -15.89 -2.50
CA PRO A 44 -20.29 -16.52 -1.19
C PRO A 44 -19.58 -15.63 -0.18
N GLU A 45 -20.20 -15.40 0.97
CA GLU A 45 -19.58 -14.69 2.09
C GLU A 45 -18.29 -15.38 2.54
N ILE A 46 -17.29 -14.57 2.87
CA ILE A 46 -16.01 -15.04 3.42
C ILE A 46 -16.18 -15.15 4.93
N THR A 47 -16.08 -16.37 5.45
CA THR A 47 -16.23 -16.64 6.88
C THR A 47 -14.87 -16.85 7.53
N GLU A 48 -14.80 -16.77 8.87
CA GLU A 48 -13.56 -17.01 9.63
C GLU A 48 -12.98 -18.42 9.41
N LYS A 49 -13.82 -19.37 8.99
CA LYS A 49 -13.44 -20.74 8.60
C LYS A 49 -12.63 -20.80 7.29
N ASP A 50 -12.67 -19.74 6.47
CA ASP A 50 -11.91 -19.65 5.22
C ASP A 50 -10.45 -19.17 5.45
N GLY A 51 -10.00 -19.01 6.71
CA GLY A 51 -8.66 -18.53 7.05
C GLY A 51 -7.53 -19.26 6.32
N GLU A 52 -7.58 -20.59 6.26
CA GLU A 52 -6.55 -21.38 5.57
C GLU A 52 -6.59 -21.18 4.04
N LEU A 53 -7.79 -21.03 3.46
CA LEU A 53 -7.97 -20.75 2.04
C LEU A 53 -7.47 -19.35 1.66
N LEU A 54 -7.69 -18.36 2.54
CA LEU A 54 -7.14 -17.01 2.40
C LEU A 54 -5.62 -17.07 2.31
N ASP A 55 -4.95 -17.80 3.21
CA ASP A 55 -3.49 -17.90 3.21
C ASP A 55 -2.92 -18.63 2.00
N LYS A 56 -3.63 -19.65 1.51
CA LYS A 56 -3.22 -20.43 0.34
C LYS A 56 -3.33 -19.64 -0.97
N HIS A 57 -4.24 -18.67 -1.03
CA HIS A 57 -4.56 -17.93 -2.26
C HIS A 57 -4.24 -16.43 -2.19
N ASP A 58 -3.56 -15.98 -1.13
CA ASP A 58 -3.00 -14.63 -1.00
C ASP A 58 -1.73 -14.46 -1.85
N SER A 59 -1.90 -14.59 -3.17
CA SER A 59 -0.83 -14.44 -4.16
C SER A 59 -0.25 -13.03 -4.16
N PHE A 60 -1.04 -12.00 -3.81
CA PHE A 60 -0.54 -10.63 -3.68
C PHE A 60 0.45 -10.47 -2.52
N TYR A 61 0.14 -11.02 -1.34
CA TYR A 61 1.07 -10.98 -0.22
C TYR A 61 2.36 -11.76 -0.52
N ILE A 62 2.24 -12.97 -1.08
CA ILE A 62 3.41 -13.83 -1.35
C ILE A 62 4.38 -13.11 -2.29
N THR A 63 3.85 -12.47 -3.34
CA THR A 63 4.65 -11.77 -4.34
C THR A 63 5.26 -10.46 -3.82
N THR A 64 4.59 -9.76 -2.92
CA THR A 64 5.04 -8.46 -2.36
C THR A 64 5.77 -8.58 -1.01
N LYS A 65 5.97 -9.81 -0.51
CA LYS A 65 6.53 -10.08 0.82
C LYS A 65 7.93 -9.49 1.02
N SER A 66 8.79 -9.57 0.00
CA SER A 66 10.17 -9.07 0.08
C SER A 66 10.22 -7.57 0.36
N LEU A 67 9.44 -6.78 -0.38
CA LEU A 67 9.31 -5.34 -0.18
C LEU A 67 8.70 -5.01 1.19
N LEU A 68 7.73 -5.80 1.65
CA LEU A 68 7.15 -5.59 2.97
C LEU A 68 8.16 -5.81 4.09
N VAL A 69 8.93 -6.90 4.03
CA VAL A 69 9.97 -7.19 5.02
C VAL A 69 11.04 -6.10 5.02
N LEU A 70 11.40 -5.59 3.84
CA LEU A 70 12.32 -4.46 3.71
C LEU A 70 11.82 -3.23 4.47
N PHE A 71 10.57 -2.82 4.26
CA PHE A 71 9.98 -1.68 4.98
C PHE A 71 9.81 -1.89 6.49
N GLN A 72 9.66 -3.14 6.93
CA GLN A 72 9.64 -3.46 8.36
C GLN A 72 11.04 -3.36 8.96
N LEU A 73 12.05 -3.88 8.27
CA LEU A 73 13.44 -3.84 8.72
C LEU A 73 13.94 -2.40 8.83
N THR A 74 13.63 -1.56 7.84
CA THR A 74 13.97 -0.13 7.83
C THR A 74 13.09 0.73 8.73
N GLY A 75 12.13 0.15 9.46
CA GLY A 75 11.30 0.87 10.42
C GLY A 75 10.24 1.80 9.81
N VAL A 76 10.00 1.73 8.51
CA VAL A 76 9.09 2.67 7.84
C VAL A 76 7.64 2.25 7.90
N MET A 77 7.36 0.94 7.84
CA MET A 77 5.98 0.44 7.86
C MET A 77 5.80 -0.69 8.88
N PRO A 78 5.40 -0.38 10.13
CA PRO A 78 5.25 -1.38 11.19
C PRO A 78 3.87 -2.05 11.13
N ILE A 79 3.61 -2.79 10.05
CA ILE A 79 2.43 -3.66 9.96
C ILE A 79 2.79 -5.07 10.41
N MET A 80 1.85 -5.81 10.97
CA MET A 80 2.03 -7.19 11.42
C MET A 80 1.08 -8.12 10.68
N ARG A 81 1.55 -9.32 10.36
CA ARG A 81 0.66 -10.40 9.89
C ARG A 81 0.25 -11.25 11.08
N VAL A 82 -1.03 -11.55 11.17
CA VAL A 82 -1.58 -12.46 12.18
C VAL A 82 -1.05 -13.88 11.94
N PRO A 83 -0.76 -14.66 13.00
CA PRO A 83 -0.39 -16.07 12.87
C PRO A 83 -1.38 -16.89 12.04
N LYS A 84 -0.88 -17.89 11.31
CA LYS A 84 -1.67 -18.68 10.35
C LYS A 84 -2.80 -19.48 11.02
N ASP A 85 -2.57 -19.89 12.25
CA ASP A 85 -3.45 -20.64 13.15
C ASP A 85 -4.62 -19.81 13.70
N ALA A 86 -4.55 -18.47 13.60
CA ALA A 86 -5.65 -17.63 14.03
C ALA A 86 -6.81 -17.68 13.02
N GLN A 87 -8.00 -18.04 13.49
CA GLN A 87 -9.25 -17.99 12.72
C GLN A 87 -9.75 -16.55 12.61
N THR A 88 -9.19 -15.80 11.66
CA THR A 88 -9.58 -14.41 11.41
C THR A 88 -9.49 -14.07 9.93
N THR A 89 -10.45 -13.29 9.47
CA THR A 89 -10.51 -12.75 8.10
C THR A 89 -9.56 -11.55 7.91
N LYS A 90 -9.07 -10.94 8.98
CA LYS A 90 -8.08 -9.84 8.97
C LYS A 90 -6.69 -10.42 9.17
N ARG A 91 -5.94 -10.58 8.07
CA ARG A 91 -4.58 -11.15 8.09
C ARG A 91 -3.51 -10.10 8.41
N THR A 92 -3.71 -8.86 8.03
CA THR A 92 -2.78 -7.75 8.29
C THR A 92 -3.36 -6.80 9.33
N THR A 93 -2.56 -6.44 10.33
CA THR A 93 -2.95 -5.54 11.42
C THR A 93 -1.89 -4.48 11.66
N PHE A 94 -2.33 -3.34 12.17
CA PHE A 94 -1.47 -2.24 12.57
C PHE A 94 -1.90 -1.79 13.96
N ASN A 95 -0.95 -1.78 14.90
CA ASN A 95 -1.17 -1.33 16.27
C ASN A 95 0.01 -0.44 16.69
N TRP A 96 -0.28 0.65 17.40
CA TRP A 96 0.77 1.55 17.91
C TRP A 96 1.65 0.88 18.98
N ILE A 97 1.12 -0.11 19.70
CA ILE A 97 1.81 -0.83 20.79
C ILE A 97 2.18 -2.24 20.31
N SER A 98 2.82 -2.33 19.14
CA SER A 98 3.22 -3.61 18.54
C SER A 98 4.74 -3.77 18.52
N LYS A 99 5.23 -5.01 18.50
CA LYS A 99 6.68 -5.29 18.40
C LYS A 99 7.31 -4.62 17.18
N ALA A 100 6.60 -4.64 16.04
CA ALA A 100 7.04 -3.98 14.81
C ALA A 100 7.11 -2.45 14.97
N THR A 101 6.18 -1.86 15.71
CA THR A 101 6.13 -0.40 15.93
C THR A 101 7.22 0.05 16.89
N PHE A 102 7.52 -0.72 17.94
CA PHE A 102 8.67 -0.46 18.80
C PHE A 102 9.99 -0.56 18.05
N TRP A 103 10.15 -1.54 17.15
CA TRP A 103 11.31 -1.61 16.26
C TRP A 103 11.40 -0.38 15.36
N ALA A 104 10.29 0.03 14.75
CA ALA A 104 10.22 1.24 13.93
C ALA A 104 10.62 2.50 14.70
N TYR A 105 10.13 2.67 15.94
CA TYR A 105 10.54 3.78 16.81
C TYR A 105 12.03 3.77 17.11
N PHE A 106 12.60 2.60 17.39
CA PHE A 106 14.02 2.47 17.67
C PHE A 106 14.88 2.86 16.46
N VAL A 107 14.61 2.27 15.29
CA VAL A 107 15.34 2.54 14.05
C VAL A 107 15.23 4.02 13.66
N TRP A 108 14.01 4.55 13.64
CA TRP A 108 13.78 5.95 13.29
C TRP A 108 14.44 6.93 14.29
N SER A 109 14.48 6.59 15.58
CA SER A 109 15.16 7.43 16.59
C SER A 109 16.66 7.48 16.35
N LEU A 110 17.29 6.34 16.06
CA LEU A 110 18.72 6.28 15.74
C LEU A 110 19.03 7.05 14.46
N GLU A 111 18.23 6.86 13.41
CA GLU A 111 18.40 7.55 12.14
C GLU A 111 18.17 9.06 12.28
N SER A 112 17.20 9.48 13.10
CA SER A 112 16.96 10.90 13.37
C SER A 112 18.14 11.59 14.04
N ILE A 113 18.85 10.91 14.95
CA ILE A 113 20.07 11.45 15.57
C ILE A 113 21.13 11.70 14.49
N ILE A 114 21.31 10.75 13.57
CA ILE A 114 22.26 10.86 12.47
C ILE A 114 21.85 12.02 11.54
N VAL A 115 20.58 12.06 11.11
CA VAL A 115 20.04 13.09 10.22
C VAL A 115 20.18 14.50 10.82
N ILE A 116 19.87 14.67 12.11
CA ILE A 116 20.02 15.96 12.79
C ILE A 116 21.50 16.37 12.86
N LYS A 117 22.41 15.43 13.18
CA LYS A 117 23.84 15.71 13.23
C LYS A 117 24.36 16.17 11.85
N VAL A 118 24.06 15.40 10.80
CA VAL A 118 24.44 15.72 9.41
C VAL A 118 23.83 17.05 8.98
N GLY A 119 22.55 17.28 9.28
CA GLY A 119 21.87 18.54 8.95
C GLY A 119 22.49 19.76 9.62
N ARG A 120 22.92 19.64 10.89
CA ARG A 120 23.60 20.73 11.61
C ARG A 120 24.98 21.02 11.03
N GLU A 121 25.78 19.99 10.76
CA GLU A 121 27.10 20.14 10.14
C GLU A 121 26.98 20.79 8.75
N ARG A 122 26.01 20.35 7.94
CA ARG A 122 25.75 20.93 6.61
C ARG A 122 25.28 22.37 6.68
N LEU A 123 24.37 22.70 7.59
CA LEU A 123 23.89 24.06 7.76
C LEU A 123 25.02 25.00 8.25
N SER A 124 25.85 24.54 9.18
CA SER A 124 27.01 25.28 9.66
C SER A 124 28.03 25.53 8.53
N ASN A 125 28.36 24.50 7.76
CA ASN A 125 29.27 24.61 6.62
C ASN A 125 28.73 25.52 5.52
N PHE A 126 27.41 25.56 5.34
CA PHE A 126 26.75 26.48 4.41
C PHE A 126 26.82 27.94 4.87
N GLN A 127 26.61 28.21 6.16
CA GLN A 127 26.63 29.56 6.72
C GLN A 127 28.04 30.15 6.81
N GLN A 128 29.06 29.33 7.09
CA GLN A 128 30.43 29.81 7.31
C GLN A 128 31.20 30.06 6.00
N ASN A 129 30.84 29.38 4.91
CA ASN A 129 31.54 29.50 3.63
C ASN A 129 30.76 30.37 2.64
N SER A 130 30.91 31.70 2.76
CA SER A 130 30.20 32.69 1.95
C SER A 130 30.72 32.83 0.50
N THR A 131 31.85 32.21 0.15
CA THR A 131 32.52 32.31 -1.17
C THR A 131 32.50 30.99 -1.93
N LYS A 132 31.32 30.40 -2.10
CA LYS A 132 31.15 29.15 -2.86
C LYS A 132 30.74 29.38 -4.31
N ARG A 133 31.17 28.50 -5.22
CA ARG A 133 30.66 28.48 -6.60
C ARG A 133 29.15 28.23 -6.60
N PHE A 134 28.45 28.79 -7.58
CA PHE A 134 26.99 28.65 -7.72
C PHE A 134 26.52 27.19 -7.67
N ASP A 135 27.26 26.28 -8.31
CA ASP A 135 26.95 24.85 -8.34
C ASP A 135 26.95 24.23 -6.92
N GLU A 136 27.92 24.58 -6.07
CA GLU A 136 28.02 24.08 -4.70
C GLU A 136 26.88 24.57 -3.80
N VAL A 137 26.40 25.79 -4.04
CA VAL A 137 25.23 26.36 -3.34
C VAL A 137 23.99 25.55 -3.67
N ILE A 138 23.76 25.26 -4.96
CA ILE A 138 22.63 24.44 -5.40
C ILE A 138 22.67 23.05 -4.74
N TYR A 139 23.82 22.37 -4.79
CA TYR A 139 23.91 21.03 -4.21
C TYR A 139 23.67 21.03 -2.70
N ASN A 140 24.20 22.00 -1.96
CA ASN A 140 23.95 22.10 -0.52
C ASN A 140 22.46 22.30 -0.21
N ILE A 141 21.74 23.09 -1.00
CA ILE A 141 20.28 23.28 -0.85
C ILE A 141 19.54 21.97 -1.15
N ILE A 142 19.89 21.27 -2.23
CA ILE A 142 19.27 19.99 -2.61
C ILE A 142 19.45 18.96 -1.49
N PHE A 143 20.68 18.78 -0.99
CA PHE A 143 20.95 17.81 0.07
C PHE A 143 20.26 18.18 1.37
N LEU A 144 20.27 19.45 1.77
CA LEU A 144 19.52 19.89 2.94
C LEU A 144 18.02 19.62 2.78
N SER A 145 17.49 19.78 1.55
CA SER A 145 16.09 19.48 1.24
C SER A 145 15.77 17.98 1.28
N ILE A 146 16.71 17.11 0.89
CA ILE A 146 16.54 15.65 0.95
C ILE A 146 16.45 15.14 2.40
N LEU A 147 16.99 15.87 3.39
CA LEU A 147 16.82 15.52 4.80
C LEU A 147 15.38 15.72 5.30
N ILE A 148 14.60 16.61 4.69
CA ILE A 148 13.24 16.94 5.12
C ILE A 148 12.30 15.72 5.02
N PRO A 149 12.26 14.96 3.91
CA PRO A 149 11.48 13.72 3.81
C PRO A 149 11.62 12.78 5.01
N HIS A 150 12.80 12.65 5.63
CA HIS A 150 13.01 11.81 6.81
C HIS A 150 11.99 12.05 7.93
N PHE A 151 11.65 13.32 8.18
CA PHE A 151 10.70 13.70 9.22
C PHE A 151 9.25 13.57 8.76
N LEU A 152 9.00 13.66 7.46
CA LEU A 152 7.67 13.47 6.87
C LEU A 152 7.30 11.99 6.77
N LEU A 153 8.28 11.11 6.59
CA LEU A 153 8.07 9.68 6.38
C LEU A 153 7.24 9.03 7.51
N PRO A 154 7.57 9.16 8.81
CA PRO A 154 6.75 8.58 9.88
C PRO A 154 5.34 9.18 9.94
N ILE A 155 5.22 10.49 9.67
CA ILE A 155 3.93 11.18 9.70
C ILE A 155 3.03 10.63 8.60
N ALA A 156 3.57 10.37 7.41
CA ALA A 156 2.83 9.76 6.32
C ALA A 156 2.59 8.27 6.57
N SER A 157 3.63 7.48 6.84
CA SER A 157 3.57 6.02 6.86
C SER A 157 2.91 5.45 8.11
N TRP A 158 3.19 5.98 9.31
CA TRP A 158 2.64 5.44 10.54
C TRP A 158 1.21 5.91 10.78
N ARG A 159 0.91 7.17 10.46
CA ARG A 159 -0.46 7.70 10.57
C ARG A 159 -1.43 6.95 9.66
N HIS A 160 -1.01 6.62 8.44
CA HIS A 160 -1.83 5.88 7.48
C HIS A 160 -1.62 4.36 7.56
N GLY A 161 -0.79 3.86 8.48
CA GLY A 161 -0.50 2.43 8.62
C GLY A 161 -1.75 1.56 8.81
N HIS A 162 -2.78 2.08 9.48
CA HIS A 162 -4.10 1.43 9.56
C HIS A 162 -4.80 1.31 8.19
N GLN A 163 -4.74 2.34 7.36
CA GLN A 163 -5.33 2.31 6.01
C GLN A 163 -4.60 1.31 5.11
N VAL A 164 -3.28 1.22 5.23
CA VAL A 164 -2.47 0.21 4.53
C VAL A 164 -2.84 -1.21 4.97
N ALA A 165 -3.08 -1.44 6.26
CA ALA A 165 -3.52 -2.74 6.77
C ALA A 165 -4.90 -3.12 6.22
N ILE A 166 -5.85 -2.17 6.18
CA ILE A 166 -7.15 -2.37 5.54
C ILE A 166 -6.96 -2.73 4.06
N PHE A 167 -6.19 -1.94 3.33
CA PHE A 167 -5.94 -2.15 1.91
C PHE A 167 -5.36 -3.55 1.61
N LYS A 168 -4.39 -4.01 2.40
CA LYS A 168 -3.84 -5.37 2.26
C LYS A 168 -4.89 -6.44 2.57
N ASN A 169 -5.74 -6.25 3.56
CA ASN A 169 -6.84 -7.19 3.83
C ASN A 169 -7.88 -7.21 2.71
N MET A 170 -8.18 -6.06 2.09
CA MET A 170 -9.06 -5.98 0.93
C MET A 170 -8.53 -6.82 -0.23
N TRP A 171 -7.21 -6.80 -0.48
CA TRP A 171 -6.59 -7.68 -1.47
C TRP A 171 -6.81 -9.17 -1.15
N THR A 172 -6.53 -9.60 0.08
CA THR A 172 -6.72 -11.00 0.49
C THR A 172 -8.18 -11.43 0.31
N GLN A 173 -9.14 -10.59 0.70
CA GLN A 173 -10.57 -10.87 0.55
C GLN A 173 -11.00 -10.88 -0.91
N TYR A 174 -10.53 -9.93 -1.71
CA TYR A 174 -10.84 -9.83 -3.13
C TYR A 174 -10.33 -11.06 -3.90
N GLN A 175 -9.12 -11.53 -3.64
CA GLN A 175 -8.57 -12.73 -4.29
C GLN A 175 -9.42 -13.98 -4.01
N LEU A 176 -9.91 -14.13 -2.78
CA LEU A 176 -10.78 -15.23 -2.42
C LEU A 176 -12.17 -15.11 -3.06
N LYS A 177 -12.77 -13.90 -3.06
CA LYS A 177 -14.06 -13.63 -3.71
C LYS A 177 -13.97 -13.89 -5.22
N TYR A 178 -12.89 -13.45 -5.85
CA TYR A 178 -12.61 -13.69 -7.26
C TYR A 178 -12.52 -15.19 -7.57
N LEU A 179 -11.78 -15.97 -6.75
CA LEU A 179 -11.70 -17.41 -6.93
C LEU A 179 -13.08 -18.08 -6.81
N LYS A 180 -13.85 -17.70 -5.80
CA LYS A 180 -15.19 -18.25 -5.54
C LYS A 180 -16.18 -17.97 -6.68
N ILE A 181 -16.09 -16.81 -7.34
CA ILE A 181 -17.00 -16.41 -8.43
C ILE A 181 -16.53 -16.94 -9.80
N THR A 182 -15.24 -16.81 -10.10
CA THR A 182 -14.69 -17.16 -11.44
C THR A 182 -14.21 -18.60 -11.53
N GLY A 183 -14.01 -19.28 -10.40
CA GLY A 183 -13.37 -20.60 -10.33
C GLY A 183 -11.86 -20.59 -10.59
N THR A 184 -11.26 -19.44 -10.89
CA THR A 184 -9.84 -19.30 -11.22
C THR A 184 -9.11 -18.38 -10.23
N PRO A 185 -7.92 -18.75 -9.73
CA PRO A 185 -7.17 -17.90 -8.82
C PRO A 185 -6.48 -16.75 -9.57
N ILE A 186 -6.40 -15.57 -8.94
CA ILE A 186 -5.57 -14.47 -9.45
C ILE A 186 -4.10 -14.79 -9.15
N VAL A 187 -3.34 -15.12 -10.19
CA VAL A 187 -1.90 -15.35 -10.11
C VAL A 187 -1.15 -14.17 -10.73
N PHE A 188 -0.11 -13.72 -10.05
CA PHE A 188 0.75 -12.63 -10.53
C PHE A 188 2.13 -13.19 -10.97
N PRO A 189 2.25 -13.73 -12.20
CA PRO A 189 3.44 -14.48 -12.61
C PRO A 189 4.71 -13.62 -12.62
N ASN A 190 4.63 -12.37 -13.06
CA ASN A 190 5.80 -11.50 -13.19
C ASN A 190 6.05 -10.62 -11.96
N LEU A 191 5.10 -10.52 -11.03
CA LEU A 191 5.13 -9.53 -9.96
C LEU A 191 6.19 -9.84 -8.91
N TYR A 192 6.49 -11.12 -8.66
CA TYR A 192 7.57 -11.50 -7.73
C TYR A 192 8.95 -11.10 -8.24
N SER A 193 9.27 -11.46 -9.49
CA SER A 193 10.53 -11.10 -10.14
C SER A 193 10.68 -9.58 -10.25
N LEU A 194 9.59 -8.90 -10.61
CA LEU A 194 9.55 -7.45 -10.70
C LEU A 194 9.76 -6.78 -9.33
N THR A 195 9.15 -7.30 -8.25
CA THR A 195 9.35 -6.77 -6.89
C THR A 195 10.80 -6.91 -6.45
N TRP A 196 11.40 -8.07 -6.66
CA TRP A 196 12.81 -8.29 -6.35
C TRP A 196 13.76 -7.41 -7.17
N GLY A 197 13.50 -7.32 -8.48
CA GLY A 197 14.27 -6.47 -9.39
C GLY A 197 14.20 -5.00 -8.98
N LEU A 198 13.01 -4.49 -8.66
CA LEU A 198 12.83 -3.11 -8.20
C LEU A 198 13.49 -2.86 -6.84
N CYS A 199 13.41 -3.80 -5.89
CA CYS A 199 14.10 -3.66 -4.60
C CYS A 199 15.62 -3.59 -4.78
N ALA A 200 16.19 -4.51 -5.57
CA ALA A 200 17.62 -4.54 -5.84
C ALA A 200 18.08 -3.30 -6.62
N PHE A 201 17.29 -2.87 -7.60
CA PHE A 201 17.56 -1.67 -8.39
C PHE A 201 17.50 -0.40 -7.54
N SER A 202 16.49 -0.23 -6.70
CA SER A 202 16.35 0.90 -5.77
C SER A 202 17.56 1.03 -4.85
N TRP A 203 18.01 -0.07 -4.25
CA TRP A 203 19.16 -0.06 -3.35
C TRP A 203 20.47 0.18 -4.11
N GLY A 204 20.65 -0.46 -5.26
CA GLY A 204 21.82 -0.25 -6.11
C GLY A 204 21.92 1.19 -6.63
N LEU A 205 20.80 1.77 -7.07
CA LEU A 205 20.70 3.15 -7.51
C LEU A 205 21.05 4.11 -6.37
N SER A 206 20.53 3.86 -5.17
CA SER A 206 20.83 4.66 -3.97
C SER A 206 22.34 4.67 -3.65
N ILE A 207 23.01 3.51 -3.74
CA ILE A 207 24.46 3.41 -3.56
C ILE A 207 25.19 4.19 -4.66
N ALA A 208 24.80 4.00 -5.92
CA ALA A 208 25.44 4.64 -7.07
C ALA A 208 25.34 6.18 -6.99
N VAL A 209 24.16 6.69 -6.62
CA VAL A 209 23.93 8.13 -6.40
C VAL A 209 24.88 8.63 -5.31
N ILE A 210 24.97 7.96 -4.18
CA ILE A 210 25.81 8.42 -3.07
C ILE A 210 27.30 8.37 -3.39
N LEU A 211 27.77 7.31 -4.05
CA LEU A 211 29.17 7.21 -4.47
C LEU A 211 29.52 8.29 -5.49
N SER A 212 28.62 8.55 -6.44
CA SER A 212 28.79 9.64 -7.40
C SER A 212 28.91 10.98 -6.68
N GLN A 213 28.14 11.20 -5.62
CA GLN A 213 28.12 12.46 -4.88
C GLN A 213 29.37 12.63 -4.00
N HIS A 214 29.84 11.55 -3.37
CA HIS A 214 31.12 11.57 -2.65
C HIS A 214 32.30 11.92 -3.59
N TYR A 215 32.29 11.43 -4.82
CA TYR A 215 33.35 11.73 -5.79
C TYR A 215 33.27 13.16 -6.37
N LEU A 216 32.05 13.70 -6.51
CA LEU A 216 31.82 15.02 -7.11
C LEU A 216 31.94 16.17 -6.11
N GLN A 217 31.90 15.90 -4.81
CA GLN A 217 31.87 16.94 -3.77
C GLN A 217 32.95 16.71 -2.71
N ASP A 218 33.95 17.59 -2.69
CA ASP A 218 35.05 17.53 -1.71
C ASP A 218 34.57 17.72 -0.25
N ASP A 219 33.43 18.40 -0.05
CA ASP A 219 32.81 18.61 1.27
C ASP A 219 31.97 17.41 1.76
N PHE A 220 31.89 16.31 0.99
CA PHE A 220 31.02 15.18 1.31
C PHE A 220 31.79 14.06 2.00
N GLU A 221 31.82 14.10 3.33
CA GLU A 221 32.36 13.00 4.12
C GLU A 221 31.51 11.73 3.96
N LEU A 222 32.17 10.57 3.86
CA LEU A 222 31.51 9.27 3.71
C LEU A 222 30.54 8.95 4.86
N TRP A 223 30.69 9.58 6.02
CA TRP A 223 29.77 9.38 7.14
C TRP A 223 28.40 10.04 6.89
N HIS A 224 28.36 11.15 6.14
CA HIS A 224 27.10 11.79 5.76
C HIS A 224 26.25 10.90 4.84
N SER A 225 26.91 10.04 4.05
CA SER A 225 26.28 9.07 3.16
C SER A 225 25.22 8.21 3.84
N PHE A 226 25.43 7.81 5.09
CA PHE A 226 24.50 6.92 5.79
C PHE A 226 23.11 7.53 5.99
N ALA A 227 23.04 8.84 6.24
CA ALA A 227 21.77 9.56 6.39
C ALA A 227 20.99 9.59 5.06
N TYR A 228 21.68 9.95 3.98
CA TYR A 228 21.06 10.05 2.66
C TYR A 228 20.71 8.71 2.06
N TYR A 229 21.51 7.68 2.34
CA TYR A 229 21.29 6.33 1.84
C TYR A 229 19.94 5.78 2.25
N HIS A 230 19.65 5.85 3.55
CA HIS A 230 18.36 5.42 4.05
C HIS A 230 17.22 6.19 3.37
N ILE A 231 17.29 7.52 3.35
CA ILE A 231 16.19 8.35 2.83
C ILE A 231 15.92 8.06 1.34
N ILE A 232 16.97 8.01 0.51
CA ILE A 232 16.83 7.76 -0.92
C ILE A 232 16.29 6.34 -1.17
N ALA A 233 16.86 5.34 -0.49
CA ALA A 233 16.39 3.95 -0.61
C ALA A 233 14.92 3.81 -0.19
N MET A 234 14.49 4.58 0.81
CA MET A 234 13.09 4.59 1.24
C MET A 234 12.16 5.23 0.22
N LEU A 235 12.53 6.39 -0.34
CA LEU A 235 11.75 7.07 -1.37
C LEU A 235 11.59 6.19 -2.63
N ASP A 236 12.69 5.58 -3.08
CA ASP A 236 12.66 4.64 -4.21
C ASP A 236 11.83 3.39 -3.89
N GLY A 237 11.87 2.92 -2.63
CA GLY A 237 11.00 1.86 -2.15
C GLY A 237 9.51 2.21 -2.27
N PHE A 238 9.10 3.43 -1.89
CA PHE A 238 7.72 3.89 -2.04
C PHE A 238 7.30 3.97 -3.51
N CYS A 239 8.17 4.47 -4.40
CA CYS A 239 7.93 4.44 -5.84
C CYS A 239 7.74 3.01 -6.36
N SER A 240 8.56 2.07 -5.89
CA SER A 240 8.45 0.65 -6.22
C SER A 240 7.13 0.05 -5.74
N LEU A 241 6.72 0.36 -4.50
CA LEU A 241 5.43 -0.06 -3.95
C LEU A 241 4.26 0.44 -4.80
N TRP A 242 4.28 1.72 -5.18
CA TRP A 242 3.25 2.31 -6.03
C TRP A 242 3.17 1.59 -7.38
N TYR A 243 4.31 1.41 -8.03
CA TYR A 243 4.39 0.73 -9.32
C TYR A 243 3.85 -0.71 -9.26
N ILE A 244 4.24 -1.48 -8.24
CA ILE A 244 3.79 -2.86 -8.03
C ILE A 244 2.27 -2.93 -7.83
N ASN A 245 1.70 -2.02 -7.03
CA ASN A 245 0.25 -1.96 -6.83
C ASN A 245 -0.48 -1.65 -8.13
N CYS A 246 -0.02 -0.67 -8.90
CA CYS A 246 -0.58 -0.34 -10.21
C CYS A 246 -0.50 -1.53 -11.18
N ASN A 247 0.62 -2.27 -11.18
CA ASN A 247 0.78 -3.46 -12.00
C ASN A 247 -0.20 -4.58 -11.58
N ALA A 248 -0.35 -4.81 -10.27
CA ALA A 248 -1.28 -5.77 -9.71
C ALA A 248 -2.74 -5.45 -10.08
N PHE A 249 -3.15 -4.18 -9.98
CA PHE A 249 -4.46 -3.72 -10.46
C PHE A 249 -4.62 -3.94 -11.96
N GLY A 250 -3.60 -3.63 -12.76
CA GLY A 250 -3.61 -3.88 -14.20
C GLY A 250 -3.83 -5.36 -14.55
N THR A 251 -3.14 -6.27 -13.85
CA THR A 251 -3.31 -7.72 -14.05
C THR A 251 -4.68 -8.21 -13.59
N ALA A 252 -5.15 -7.77 -12.43
CA ALA A 252 -6.46 -8.15 -11.91
C ALA A 252 -7.61 -7.68 -12.82
N SER A 253 -7.54 -6.44 -13.31
CA SER A 253 -8.52 -5.88 -14.25
C SER A 253 -8.55 -6.62 -15.57
N LYS A 254 -7.38 -6.99 -16.12
CA LYS A 254 -7.30 -7.79 -17.35
C LYS A 254 -7.88 -9.20 -17.16
N GLY A 255 -7.55 -9.86 -16.05
CA GLY A 255 -8.10 -11.18 -15.71
C GLY A 255 -9.63 -11.13 -15.56
N LEU A 256 -10.14 -10.10 -14.88
CA LEU A 256 -11.57 -9.89 -14.72
C LEU A 256 -12.28 -9.66 -16.06
N ALA A 257 -11.70 -8.85 -16.95
CA ALA A 257 -12.26 -8.58 -18.27
C ALA A 257 -12.31 -9.83 -19.17
N MET A 258 -11.25 -10.64 -19.16
CA MET A 258 -11.21 -11.90 -19.91
C MET A 258 -12.27 -12.88 -19.40
N ASN A 259 -12.33 -13.07 -18.08
CA ASN A 259 -13.29 -13.98 -17.47
C ASN A 259 -14.74 -13.49 -17.64
N LEU A 260 -14.96 -12.17 -17.65
CA LEU A 260 -16.27 -11.58 -17.94
C LEU A 260 -16.70 -11.88 -19.39
N HIS A 261 -15.78 -11.72 -20.35
CA HIS A 261 -16.08 -12.00 -21.75
C HIS A 261 -16.51 -13.47 -21.94
N SER A 262 -15.76 -14.42 -21.38
CA SER A 262 -16.12 -15.84 -21.40
C SER A 262 -17.42 -16.13 -20.62
N ALA A 263 -17.71 -15.39 -19.55
CA ALA A 263 -18.94 -15.55 -18.79
C ALA A 263 -20.18 -15.04 -19.54
N LEU A 264 -20.04 -14.03 -20.40
CA LEU A 264 -21.11 -13.50 -21.25
C LEU A 264 -21.48 -14.46 -22.40
N GLU A 265 -20.55 -15.32 -22.82
CA GLU A 265 -20.76 -16.35 -23.84
C GLU A 265 -21.42 -17.63 -23.27
N ALA A 266 -21.56 -17.74 -21.94
CA ALA A 266 -22.12 -18.92 -21.27
C ALA A 266 -23.64 -18.86 -21.07
N GLU A 267 -24.24 -20.01 -20.72
CA GLU A 267 -25.66 -20.12 -20.33
C GLU A 267 -25.93 -19.29 -19.06
N HIS A 268 -26.98 -18.45 -19.10
CA HIS A 268 -27.39 -17.47 -18.06
C HIS A 268 -26.44 -16.28 -17.83
N PRO A 269 -26.30 -15.37 -18.81
CA PRO A 269 -25.39 -14.23 -18.74
C PRO A 269 -25.79 -13.17 -17.68
N SER A 270 -27.08 -13.03 -17.37
CA SER A 270 -27.58 -11.97 -16.49
C SER A 270 -27.12 -12.12 -15.03
N LEU A 271 -27.14 -13.34 -14.48
CA LEU A 271 -26.71 -13.61 -13.10
C LEU A 271 -25.19 -13.46 -12.97
N LYS A 272 -24.43 -14.00 -13.93
CA LYS A 272 -22.97 -13.85 -13.95
C LYS A 272 -22.58 -12.38 -14.10
N LEU A 273 -23.25 -11.62 -14.95
CA LEU A 273 -22.97 -10.19 -15.13
C LEU A 273 -23.10 -9.40 -13.82
N ALA A 274 -24.10 -9.71 -12.98
CA ALA A 274 -24.27 -9.09 -11.67
C ALA A 274 -23.07 -9.38 -10.74
N GLN A 275 -22.63 -10.63 -10.66
CA GLN A 275 -21.47 -11.02 -9.84
C GLN A 275 -20.17 -10.36 -10.30
N TYR A 276 -19.93 -10.29 -11.61
CA TYR A 276 -18.75 -9.63 -12.18
C TYR A 276 -18.79 -8.12 -12.02
N ARG A 277 -19.98 -7.50 -12.08
CA ARG A 277 -20.16 -6.08 -11.73
C ARG A 277 -19.75 -5.82 -10.29
N HIS A 278 -20.13 -6.69 -9.35
CA HIS A 278 -19.69 -6.58 -7.95
C HIS A 278 -18.17 -6.68 -7.81
N LEU A 279 -17.52 -7.63 -8.49
CA LEU A 279 -16.05 -7.71 -8.51
C LEU A 279 -15.41 -6.44 -9.08
N TRP A 280 -15.96 -5.87 -10.15
CA TRP A 280 -15.46 -4.63 -10.72
C TRP A 280 -15.58 -3.43 -9.76
N VAL A 281 -16.71 -3.34 -9.06
CA VAL A 281 -16.94 -2.30 -8.05
C VAL A 281 -15.97 -2.44 -6.88
N ASP A 282 -15.77 -3.66 -6.38
CA ASP A 282 -14.81 -3.93 -5.29
C ASP A 282 -13.39 -3.56 -5.71
N LEU A 283 -12.98 -3.92 -6.93
CA LEU A 283 -11.68 -3.58 -7.49
C LEU A 283 -11.49 -2.06 -7.63
N SER A 284 -12.54 -1.35 -8.07
CA SER A 284 -12.54 0.10 -8.18
C SER A 284 -12.43 0.77 -6.81
N HIS A 285 -13.14 0.24 -5.80
CA HIS A 285 -13.06 0.72 -4.43
C HIS A 285 -11.66 0.48 -3.82
N MET A 286 -11.04 -0.67 -4.10
CA MET A 286 -9.66 -0.93 -3.72
C MET A 286 -8.68 0.05 -4.35
N MET A 287 -8.86 0.41 -5.62
CA MET A 287 -8.00 1.39 -6.30
C MET A 287 -8.15 2.80 -5.68
N GLN A 288 -9.36 3.21 -5.28
CA GLN A 288 -9.56 4.45 -4.53
C GLN A 288 -8.89 4.40 -3.15
N GLN A 289 -8.95 3.25 -2.49
CA GLN A 289 -8.32 3.03 -1.20
C GLN A 289 -6.78 3.05 -1.29
N LEU A 290 -6.18 2.62 -2.41
CA LEU A 290 -4.74 2.76 -2.64
C LEU A 290 -4.28 4.21 -2.53
N GLY A 291 -5.05 5.18 -3.04
CA GLY A 291 -4.69 6.59 -2.95
C GLY A 291 -4.76 7.17 -1.52
N ARG A 292 -5.45 6.48 -0.61
CA ARG A 292 -5.56 6.85 0.82
C ARG A 292 -4.56 6.11 1.72
N ALA A 293 -3.96 5.03 1.20
CA ALA A 293 -3.05 4.13 1.90
C ALA A 293 -1.60 4.54 1.63
#